data_AF-A0A6S6SHY6-F1
#
_entry.id   AF-A0A6S6SHY6-F1
#
_cell.length_a   1.000
_cell.length_b   1.000
_cell.length_c   1.000
_cell.angle_alpha   90.00
_cell.angle_beta   90.00
_cell.angle_gamma   90.00
#
_symmetry.space_group_name_H-M   'P 1'
#
loop_
_entity.id
_entity.type
_entity.pdbx_description
1 polymer ?
#
loop_
_entity_poly.entity_id
_entity_poly.type
_entity_poly.pdbx_seq_one_letter_code
_entity_poly.pdbx_strand_id
1 'polypeptide(L)'
;TSPMFTPKAFWSVKETMASTALETKAYHTYVPSFGEWGFVMASKFPIHFKNHEPIKNLKYLNKEVLQRMEIFEKDIAQQEVKANKLSNHKLIEYYNEGWDVWYE
;
A
#
# COMPACT_ATOMS: atom_id res chain seq x y z
N THR A 1 -3.18 -5.04 -2.81
CA THR A 1 -4.56 -4.59 -3.11
C THR A 1 -4.54 -3.11 -3.36
N SER A 2 -5.52 -2.57 -4.08
CA SER A 2 -5.53 -1.16 -4.49
C SER A 2 -5.95 -0.24 -3.32
N PRO A 3 -5.17 0.82 -2.99
CA PRO A 3 -5.59 1.90 -2.11
C PRO A 3 -6.71 2.76 -2.69
N MET A 4 -6.96 2.73 -4.01
CA MET A 4 -8.12 3.39 -4.63
C MET A 4 -9.40 2.55 -4.51
N PHE A 5 -9.38 1.29 -4.96
CA PHE A 5 -10.59 0.47 -5.02
C PHE A 5 -10.98 -0.13 -3.67
N THR A 6 -9.98 -0.46 -2.85
CA THR A 6 -10.17 -1.11 -1.54
C THR A 6 -9.32 -0.44 -0.46
N PRO A 7 -9.50 0.87 -0.19
CA PRO A 7 -8.61 1.67 0.64
C PRO A 7 -8.41 1.06 2.03
N LYS A 8 -9.51 0.68 2.69
CA LYS A 8 -9.44 0.08 4.03
C LYS A 8 -8.68 -1.24 4.05
N ALA A 9 -8.85 -2.07 3.02
CA ALA A 9 -8.15 -3.34 2.91
C ALA A 9 -6.64 -3.14 2.74
N PHE A 10 -6.24 -2.20 1.86
CA PHE A 10 -4.83 -1.84 1.68
C PHE A 10 -4.19 -1.35 2.98
N TRP A 11 -4.83 -0.39 3.66
CA TRP A 11 -4.32 0.15 4.90
C TRP A 11 -4.33 -0.89 6.03
N SER A 12 -5.28 -1.83 6.05
CA SER A 12 -5.32 -2.91 7.04
C SER A 12 -4.14 -3.87 6.87
N VAL A 13 -3.69 -4.14 5.64
CA VAL A 13 -2.46 -4.89 5.39
C VAL A 13 -1.25 -4.17 5.99
N LYS A 14 -1.10 -2.86 5.71
CA LYS A 14 -0.02 -2.06 6.30
C LYS A 14 -0.09 -2.06 7.84
N GLU A 15 -1.27 -1.90 8.41
CA GLU A 15 -1.47 -1.87 9.86
C GLU A 15 -1.18 -3.24 10.50
N THR A 16 -1.49 -4.32 9.80
CA THR A 16 -1.14 -5.68 10.23
C THR A 16 0.36 -5.84 10.33
N MET A 17 1.11 -5.41 9.30
CA MET A 17 2.56 -5.46 9.31
C MET A 17 3.15 -4.54 10.40
N ALA A 18 2.58 -3.34 10.57
CA ALA A 18 3.00 -2.36 11.58
C ALA A 18 2.71 -2.79 13.02
N SER A 19 1.75 -3.70 13.22
CA SER A 19 1.47 -4.30 14.54
C SER A 19 2.56 -5.26 15.03
N THR A 20 3.59 -5.49 14.20
CA THR A 20 4.80 -6.26 14.53
C THR A 20 5.97 -5.31 14.82
N ALA A 21 7.12 -5.84 15.24
CA ALA A 21 8.33 -5.04 15.48
C ALA A 21 9.09 -4.68 14.19
N LEU A 22 8.37 -4.37 13.11
CA LEU A 22 8.93 -4.04 11.80
C LEU A 22 8.59 -2.59 11.43
N GLU A 23 9.55 -1.92 10.80
CA GLU A 23 9.26 -0.71 10.06
C GLU A 23 8.44 -1.05 8.82
N THR A 24 7.44 -0.23 8.49
CA THR A 24 6.57 -0.45 7.34
C THR A 24 6.50 0.78 6.46
N LYS A 25 6.41 0.55 5.16
CA LYS A 25 6.32 1.61 4.16
C LYS A 25 5.33 1.24 3.07
N ALA A 26 4.22 1.97 3.03
CA ALA A 26 3.25 1.89 1.95
C ALA A 26 3.73 2.70 0.74
N TYR A 27 3.51 2.18 -0.45
CA TYR A 27 3.76 2.89 -1.71
C TYR A 27 2.85 2.33 -2.80
N HIS A 28 2.58 3.10 -3.85
CA HIS A 28 1.63 2.72 -4.89
C HIS A 28 2.08 3.17 -6.27
N THR A 29 1.50 2.54 -7.29
CA THR A 29 1.66 2.96 -8.67
C THR A 29 0.57 2.41 -9.57
N TYR A 30 0.42 3.00 -10.76
CA TYR A 30 -0.43 2.49 -11.81
C TYR A 30 0.24 1.33 -12.57
N VAL A 31 -0.39 0.15 -12.53
CA VAL A 31 0.00 -1.05 -13.28
C VAL A 31 -1.00 -1.23 -14.43
N PRO A 32 -0.59 -1.18 -15.72
CA PRO A 32 -1.52 -1.13 -16.85
C PRO A 32 -2.59 -2.22 -16.89
N SER A 33 -2.29 -3.43 -16.44
CA SER A 33 -3.26 -4.53 -16.39
C SER A 33 -4.21 -4.48 -15.19
N PHE A 34 -3.83 -3.80 -14.11
CA PHE A 34 -4.54 -3.85 -12.81
C PHE A 34 -5.07 -2.49 -12.33
N GLY A 35 -4.72 -1.40 -13.01
CA GLY A 35 -5.05 -0.04 -12.58
C GLY A 35 -4.14 0.46 -11.46
N GLU A 36 -4.70 1.26 -10.55
CA GLU A 36 -4.01 1.73 -9.35
C GLU A 36 -3.70 0.53 -8.43
N TRP A 37 -2.44 0.40 -8.00
CA TRP A 37 -1.99 -0.74 -7.21
C TRP A 37 -1.05 -0.34 -6.07
N GLY A 38 -1.38 -0.80 -4.86
CA GLY A 38 -0.59 -0.58 -3.66
C GLY A 38 0.29 -1.76 -3.27
N PHE A 39 1.45 -1.42 -2.70
CA PHE A 39 2.43 -2.31 -2.10
C PHE A 39 2.77 -1.86 -0.67
N VAL A 40 3.21 -2.80 0.16
CA VAL A 40 3.71 -2.50 1.52
C VAL A 40 5.04 -3.23 1.72
N MET A 41 6.09 -2.45 1.97
CA MET A 41 7.40 -2.96 2.37
C MET A 41 7.46 -3.06 3.90
N ALA A 42 8.15 -4.09 4.41
CA ALA A 42 8.49 -4.15 5.82
C ALA A 42 9.94 -4.59 6.04
N SER A 43 10.58 -4.06 7.07
CA SER A 43 11.99 -4.26 7.36
C SER A 43 12.27 -4.18 8.86
N LYS A 44 13.35 -4.83 9.31
CA LYS A 44 13.91 -4.62 10.65
C LYS A 44 14.77 -3.35 10.75
N PHE A 45 15.04 -2.72 9.62
CA PHE A 45 15.87 -1.52 9.49
C PHE A 45 15.07 -0.37 8.85
N PRO A 46 15.51 0.88 9.06
CA PRO A 46 14.89 2.05 8.43
C PRO A 46 14.75 1.96 6.91
N ILE A 47 13.58 2.36 6.41
CA ILE A 47 13.21 2.37 4.99
C ILE A 47 13.22 3.81 4.47
N HIS A 48 14.21 4.13 3.63
CA HIS A 48 14.39 5.46 3.06
C HIS A 48 14.44 5.43 1.53
N PHE A 49 13.37 5.86 0.86
CA PHE A 49 13.34 5.94 -0.61
C PHE A 49 14.02 7.21 -1.13
N LYS A 50 13.93 8.32 -0.38
CA LYS A 50 14.53 9.62 -0.78
C LYS A 50 16.01 9.53 -1.15
N ASN A 51 16.76 8.65 -0.48
CA ASN A 51 18.20 8.49 -0.65
C ASN A 51 18.57 7.26 -1.50
N HIS A 52 17.60 6.54 -2.05
CA HIS A 52 17.84 5.33 -2.82
C HIS A 52 17.99 5.63 -4.30
N GLU A 53 19.03 5.07 -4.92
CA GLU A 53 19.23 5.11 -6.37
C GLU A 53 18.80 3.76 -6.95
N PRO A 54 17.77 3.73 -7.82
CA PRO A 54 17.35 2.50 -8.48
C PRO A 54 18.45 1.87 -9.34
N ILE A 55 18.30 0.58 -9.63
CA ILE A 55 19.20 -0.15 -10.53
C ILE A 55 19.20 0.51 -11.91
N LYS A 56 20.37 0.49 -12.58
CA LYS A 56 20.53 1.07 -13.92
C LYS A 56 19.72 0.28 -14.97
N ASN A 57 19.34 0.96 -16.05
CA ASN A 57 18.67 0.39 -17.22
C ASN A 57 17.28 -0.22 -16.96
N LEU A 58 16.59 0.22 -15.91
CA LEU A 58 15.18 -0.10 -15.70
C LEU A 58 14.29 0.66 -16.69
N LYS A 59 13.25 -0.01 -17.19
CA LYS A 59 12.30 0.59 -18.15
C LYS A 59 11.27 1.51 -17.52
N TYR A 60 11.02 1.33 -16.22
CA TYR A 60 9.91 1.98 -15.51
C TYR A 60 10.41 2.81 -14.32
N LEU A 61 11.13 2.17 -13.40
CA LEU A 61 11.55 2.79 -12.16
C LEU A 61 12.79 3.68 -12.37
N ASN A 62 12.64 4.96 -12.05
CA ASN A 62 13.73 5.91 -11.84
C ASN A 62 13.55 6.58 -10.46
N LYS A 63 14.43 7.52 -10.12
CA LYS A 63 14.44 8.17 -8.80
C LYS A 63 13.17 8.97 -8.53
N GLU A 64 12.71 9.72 -9.52
CA GLU A 64 11.52 10.56 -9.44
C GLU A 64 10.25 9.72 -9.25
N VAL A 65 10.15 8.62 -10.00
CA VAL A 65 9.05 7.65 -9.87
C VAL A 65 9.09 7.03 -8.48
N LEU A 66 10.25 6.56 -8.01
CA LEU A 66 10.37 5.95 -6.68
C LEU A 66 9.88 6.89 -5.57
N GLN A 67 10.27 8.16 -5.61
CA GLN A 67 9.84 9.17 -4.65
C GLN A 67 8.33 9.44 -4.75
N ARG A 68 7.77 9.48 -5.97
CA ARG A 68 6.34 9.70 -6.19
C ARG A 68 5.49 8.56 -5.64
N MET A 69 5.97 7.32 -5.70
CA MET A 69 5.23 6.14 -5.22
C MET A 69 4.89 6.21 -3.72
N GLU A 70 5.61 7.00 -2.92
CA GLU A 70 5.32 7.20 -1.48
C GLU A 70 4.20 8.23 -1.21
N ILE A 71 3.81 9.00 -2.22
CA ILE A 71 2.86 10.11 -2.07
C ILE A 71 1.46 9.59 -2.34
N PHE A 72 0.62 9.56 -1.30
CA PHE A 72 -0.81 9.25 -1.42
C PHE A 72 -1.62 10.54 -1.47
N GLU A 73 -2.48 10.66 -2.48
CA GLU A 73 -3.46 11.73 -2.63
C GLU A 73 -4.51 11.69 -1.51
N LYS A 74 -5.19 12.80 -1.25
CA LYS A 74 -6.08 12.93 -0.07
C LYS A 74 -7.23 11.92 -0.05
N ASP A 75 -7.71 11.52 -1.21
CA ASP A 75 -8.79 10.56 -1.42
C ASP A 75 -8.35 9.11 -1.16
N ILE A 76 -7.06 8.79 -1.36
CA ILE A 76 -6.49 7.45 -1.11
C ILE A 76 -5.50 7.41 0.07
N ALA A 77 -5.38 8.50 0.82
CA ALA A 77 -4.47 8.67 1.94
C ALA A 77 -4.74 7.65 3.07
N GLN A 78 -3.78 7.54 4.00
CA GLN A 78 -3.88 6.63 5.13
C GLN A 78 -5.16 6.85 5.93
N GLN A 79 -5.89 5.76 6.17
CA GLN A 79 -7.12 5.73 6.94
C GLN A 79 -6.90 5.00 8.27
N GLU A 80 -7.71 5.35 9.28
CA GLU A 80 -7.79 4.57 10.50
C GLU A 80 -8.51 3.25 10.25
N VAL A 81 -7.80 2.14 10.46
CA VAL A 81 -8.27 0.79 10.19
C VAL A 81 -7.75 -0.17 11.25
N LYS A 82 -8.39 -1.34 11.37
CA LYS A 82 -7.92 -2.40 12.26
C LYS A 82 -6.94 -3.32 11.55
N ALA A 83 -5.90 -3.75 12.26
CA ALA A 83 -5.06 -4.86 11.84
C ALA A 83 -5.87 -6.15 11.69
N ASN A 84 -5.51 -6.94 10.69
CA ASN A 84 -6.05 -8.27 10.47
C ASN A 84 -5.45 -9.27 11.45
N LYS A 85 -6.29 -10.01 12.17
CA LYS A 85 -5.88 -11.08 13.08
C LYS A 85 -6.65 -12.35 12.77
N LEU A 86 -6.07 -13.50 13.11
CA LEU A 86 -6.74 -14.81 13.03
C LEU A 86 -8.05 -14.88 13.84
N SER A 87 -8.27 -13.99 14.80
CA SER A 87 -9.49 -13.96 15.60
C SER A 87 -10.61 -13.09 15.02
N ASN A 88 -10.31 -12.17 14.10
CA ASN A 88 -11.28 -11.17 13.63
C ASN A 88 -11.36 -10.97 12.11
N HIS A 89 -10.34 -11.43 11.36
CA HIS A 89 -10.32 -11.48 9.90
C HIS A 89 -10.72 -10.16 9.20
N LYS A 90 -10.37 -9.00 9.77
CA LYS A 90 -10.83 -7.68 9.28
C LYS A 90 -10.50 -7.38 7.81
N LEU A 91 -9.47 -8.02 7.25
CA LEU A 91 -9.06 -7.78 5.87
C LEU A 91 -10.14 -8.15 4.85
N ILE A 92 -10.85 -9.27 5.02
CA ILE A 92 -11.84 -9.72 4.03
C ILE A 92 -13.08 -8.84 4.04
N GLU A 93 -13.51 -8.40 5.23
CA GLU A 93 -14.60 -7.43 5.42
C GLU A 93 -14.29 -6.13 4.67
N TYR A 94 -13.12 -5.54 4.91
CA TYR A 94 -12.70 -4.31 4.22
C TYR A 94 -12.50 -4.47 2.71
N TYR A 95 -12.14 -5.67 2.25
CA TYR A 95 -11.98 -5.93 0.83
C TYR A 95 -13.33 -5.95 0.11
N ASN A 96 -14.32 -6.65 0.69
CA ASN A 96 -15.67 -6.70 0.14
C ASN A 96 -16.34 -5.32 0.18
N GLU A 97 -16.28 -4.62 1.33
CA GLU A 97 -16.80 -3.24 1.46
C GLU A 97 -16.29 -2.31 0.36
N GLY A 98 -15.01 -2.44 -0.01
CA GLY A 98 -14.44 -1.63 -1.07
C GLY A 98 -15.05 -1.95 -2.44
N TRP A 99 -15.15 -3.21 -2.79
CA TRP A 99 -15.68 -3.63 -4.09
C TRP A 99 -17.17 -3.43 -4.26
N ASP A 100 -17.95 -3.54 -3.17
CA ASP A 100 -19.38 -3.27 -3.20
C ASP A 100 -19.66 -1.84 -3.73
N VAL A 101 -18.82 -0.86 -3.40
CA VAL A 101 -18.93 0.53 -3.90
C VAL A 101 -18.72 0.66 -5.42
N TRP A 102 -17.99 -0.26 -6.05
CA TRP A 102 -17.64 -0.18 -7.48
C TRP A 102 -18.49 -1.07 -8.37
N TYR A 103 -19.14 -2.08 -7.80
CA TYR A 103 -19.95 -3.05 -8.54
C TYR A 103 -21.44 -3.01 -8.20
N GLU A 104 -21.85 -2.26 -7.17
CA GLU A 104 -23.26 -1.86 -6.93
C GLU A 104 -23.50 -0.41 -7.35
#